data_AF-A0A7X9KJK4-F1
#
_entry.id   AF-A0A7X9KJK4-F1
#
_cell.length_a   1.000
_cell.length_b   1.000
_cell.length_c   1.000
_cell.angle_alpha   90.00
_cell.angle_beta   90.00
_cell.angle_gamma   90.00
#
_symmetry.space_group_name_H-M   'P 1'
#
loop_
_entity.id
_entity.type
_entity.pdbx_description
1 polymer ?
#
loop_
_entity_poly.entity_id
_entity_poly.type
_entity_poly.pdbx_seq_one_letter_code
_entity_poly.pdbx_strand_id
1 'polypeptide(L)'
;MPTSDEAITIVPTTLPPPAYVFPFVGRHVSYGGTHHDYPASDVFGCGAIVVAPTDGTVVQTREVDLWDAAVDLPSNRGGKYVSMMGRDGVRYYFAHLDTVLAAVGQSVQPGDPVG
;
A
#
# COMPACT_ATOMS: atom_id res chain seq x y z
N MET A 1 -0.32 -37.68 -46.93
CA MET A 1 0.71 -37.04 -46.07
C MET A 1 -0.02 -36.10 -45.14
N PRO A 2 -0.20 -36.41 -43.83
CA PRO A 2 -0.84 -35.47 -42.93
C PRO A 2 0.15 -34.36 -42.57
N THR A 3 -0.33 -33.12 -42.64
CA THR A 3 0.31 -31.88 -42.22
C THR A 3 0.40 -31.81 -40.70
N SER A 4 1.54 -31.32 -40.21
CA SER A 4 1.88 -31.18 -38.80
C SER A 4 0.85 -30.38 -38.01
N ASP A 5 0.47 -30.92 -36.85
CA ASP A 5 -0.38 -30.29 -35.83
C ASP A 5 0.52 -29.38 -34.97
N GLU A 6 0.39 -28.05 -35.08
CA GLU A 6 1.04 -27.12 -34.16
C GLU A 6 0.31 -27.15 -32.82
N ALA A 7 0.98 -27.71 -31.80
CA ALA A 7 0.47 -27.73 -30.45
C ALA A 7 0.38 -26.30 -29.88
N ILE A 8 -0.84 -25.81 -29.70
CA ILE A 8 -1.11 -24.56 -28.98
C ILE A 8 -0.72 -24.77 -27.51
N THR A 9 0.31 -24.04 -27.07
CA THR A 9 0.70 -24.00 -25.66
C THR A 9 -0.20 -23.01 -24.92
N ILE A 10 -1.15 -23.52 -24.13
CA ILE A 10 -1.98 -22.71 -23.24
C ILE A 10 -1.15 -22.39 -22.00
N VAL A 11 -0.74 -21.13 -21.84
CA VAL A 11 -0.09 -20.66 -20.60
C VAL A 11 -1.20 -20.36 -19.58
N PRO A 12 -1.16 -20.93 -18.37
CA PRO A 12 -2.16 -20.62 -17.34
C PRO A 12 -2.11 -19.13 -16.99
N THR A 13 -3.26 -18.45 -17.11
CA THR A 13 -3.39 -16.99 -16.89
C THR A 13 -3.59 -16.61 -15.42
N THR A 14 -3.58 -17.57 -14.50
CA THR A 14 -3.82 -17.30 -13.08
C THR A 14 -2.52 -16.87 -12.40
N LEU A 15 -2.46 -15.60 -11.99
CA LEU A 15 -1.41 -15.07 -11.12
C LEU A 15 -1.37 -15.87 -9.81
N PRO A 16 -0.18 -16.06 -9.20
CA PRO A 16 -0.09 -16.64 -7.88
C PRO A 16 -0.83 -15.77 -6.86
N PRO A 17 -1.28 -16.37 -5.74
CA PRO A 17 -1.85 -15.61 -4.63
C PRO A 17 -0.90 -14.49 -4.17
N PRO A 18 -1.45 -13.33 -3.75
CA PRO A 18 -0.66 -12.25 -3.18
C PRO A 18 0.10 -12.73 -1.93
N ALA A 19 1.35 -12.29 -1.81
CA ALA A 19 2.15 -12.50 -0.60
C ALA A 19 2.01 -11.29 0.31
N TYR A 20 1.95 -11.52 1.63
CA TYR A 20 1.72 -10.47 2.61
C TYR A 20 2.86 -10.33 3.61
N VAL A 21 3.18 -9.08 3.96
CA VAL A 21 4.07 -8.73 5.06
C VAL A 21 3.39 -7.74 6.00
N PHE A 22 3.84 -7.70 7.26
CA PHE A 22 3.42 -6.67 8.19
C PHE A 22 3.99 -5.31 7.76
N PRO A 23 3.17 -4.25 7.58
CA PRO A 23 3.58 -3.06 6.84
C PRO A 23 4.45 -2.06 7.63
N PHE A 24 4.94 -2.42 8.83
CA PHE A 24 5.77 -1.53 9.65
C PHE A 24 7.04 -2.25 10.11
N VAL A 25 8.19 -1.62 9.90
CA VAL A 25 9.51 -2.16 10.26
C VAL A 25 10.41 -1.12 10.93
N GLY A 26 11.53 -1.56 11.50
CA GLY A 26 12.55 -0.68 12.10
C GLY A 26 12.23 -0.11 13.48
N ARG A 27 10.95 -0.14 13.90
CA ARG A 27 10.47 0.25 15.23
C ARG A 27 9.35 -0.66 15.70
N HIS A 28 9.19 -0.78 17.02
CA HIS A 28 7.99 -1.36 17.59
C HIS A 28 6.80 -0.45 17.33
N VAL A 29 5.68 -1.07 16.95
CA VAL A 29 4.40 -0.39 16.79
C VAL A 29 3.36 -1.03 17.70
N SER A 30 2.35 -0.25 18.08
CA SER A 30 1.13 -0.73 18.73
C SER A 30 -0.08 -0.34 17.89
N TYR A 31 -1.20 -1.03 18.05
CA TYR A 31 -2.42 -0.72 17.31
C TYR A 31 -3.65 -1.01 18.15
N GLY A 32 -4.72 -0.25 17.92
CA GLY A 32 -6.00 -0.44 18.58
C GLY A 32 -6.76 -1.64 18.01
N GLY A 33 -7.38 -2.45 18.88
CA GLY A 33 -8.24 -3.57 18.48
C GLY A 33 -9.67 -3.17 18.08
N THR A 34 -10.03 -1.91 18.28
CA THR A 34 -11.35 -1.35 17.96
C THR A 34 -11.19 -0.04 17.22
N HIS A 35 -12.05 0.19 16.24
CA HIS A 35 -12.18 1.44 15.51
C HIS A 35 -13.67 1.71 15.29
N HIS A 36 -14.06 2.99 15.27
CA HIS A 36 -15.43 3.45 15.51
C HIS A 36 -16.47 2.76 14.61
N ASP A 37 -16.50 3.14 13.33
CA ASP A 37 -17.67 2.91 12.47
C ASP A 37 -17.32 2.06 11.24
N TYR A 38 -16.05 1.69 11.08
CA TYR A 38 -15.56 0.88 9.96
C TYR A 38 -14.32 0.05 10.34
N PRO A 39 -14.06 -1.08 9.66
CA PRO A 39 -12.89 -1.93 9.90
C PRO A 39 -11.60 -1.20 9.55
N ALA A 40 -10.95 -0.63 10.56
CA ALA A 40 -9.63 -0.04 10.48
C ALA A 40 -8.92 -0.16 11.84
N SER A 41 -7.64 0.14 11.86
CA SER A 41 -6.84 0.26 13.07
C SER A 41 -5.84 1.39 12.88
N ASP A 42 -5.79 2.32 13.84
CA ASP A 42 -4.68 3.24 13.93
C ASP A 42 -3.45 2.49 14.47
N VAL A 43 -2.30 2.78 13.86
CA VAL A 43 -1.02 2.20 14.25
C VAL A 43 -0.13 3.30 14.81
N PHE A 44 0.37 3.11 16.02
CA PHE A 44 1.20 4.05 16.75
C PHE A 44 2.65 3.56 16.75
N GLY A 45 3.55 4.36 16.18
CA GLY A 45 4.96 4.03 16.09
C GLY A 45 5.75 5.06 15.30
N CYS A 46 5.97 6.24 15.90
CA CYS A 46 6.69 7.33 15.23
C CYS A 46 8.07 6.86 14.72
N GLY A 47 8.35 7.14 13.45
CA GLY A 47 9.61 6.78 12.79
C GLY A 47 9.74 5.29 12.45
N ALA A 48 8.67 4.50 12.55
CA ALA A 48 8.61 3.21 11.87
C ALA A 48 8.64 3.43 10.35
N ILE A 49 9.34 2.56 9.64
CA ILE A 49 9.33 2.57 8.17
C ILE A 49 8.08 1.84 7.72
N VAL A 50 7.33 2.47 6.83
CA VAL A 50 6.17 1.88 6.17
C VAL A 50 6.64 1.15 4.92
N VAL A 51 6.26 -0.12 4.82
CA VAL A 51 6.54 -0.96 3.65
C VAL A 51 5.26 -1.41 2.98
N ALA A 52 5.32 -1.65 1.67
CA ALA A 52 4.21 -2.20 0.92
C ALA A 52 3.80 -3.57 1.51
N PRO A 53 2.54 -3.77 1.93
CA PRO A 53 2.10 -5.00 2.57
C PRO A 53 1.96 -6.16 1.60
N THR A 54 1.74 -5.87 0.33
CA THR A 54 1.62 -6.81 -0.79
C THR A 54 2.16 -6.14 -2.04
N ASP A 55 2.26 -6.86 -3.16
CA ASP A 55 2.65 -6.23 -4.41
C ASP A 55 1.48 -5.51 -5.10
N GLY A 56 1.82 -4.45 -5.84
CA GLY A 56 0.83 -3.57 -6.41
C GLY A 56 1.44 -2.36 -7.10
N THR A 57 0.63 -1.32 -7.27
CA THR A 57 1.02 -0.06 -7.88
C THR A 57 0.63 1.11 -7.00
N VAL A 58 1.55 2.05 -6.79
CA VAL A 58 1.25 3.30 -6.10
C VAL A 58 0.35 4.17 -6.99
N VAL A 59 -0.80 4.58 -6.46
CA VAL A 59 -1.83 5.29 -7.23
C VAL A 59 -1.99 6.75 -6.81
N GLN A 60 -1.64 7.10 -5.57
CA GLN A 60 -1.70 8.47 -5.08
C GLN A 60 -0.60 8.71 -4.04
N THR A 61 -0.04 9.92 -4.04
CA THR A 61 0.89 10.37 -3.01
C THR A 61 0.60 11.83 -2.65
N ARG A 62 1.00 12.24 -1.45
CA ARG A 62 1.13 13.65 -1.08
C ARG A 62 2.40 13.83 -0.27
N GLU A 63 3.33 14.61 -0.80
CA GLU A 63 4.65 14.85 -0.18
C GLU A 63 4.66 16.09 0.73
N VAL A 64 3.63 16.94 0.60
CA VAL A 64 3.46 18.18 1.36
C VAL A 64 2.42 17.96 2.45
N ASP A 65 2.79 18.26 3.70
CA ASP A 65 1.82 18.29 4.78
C ASP A 65 0.99 19.57 4.69
N LEU A 66 -0.33 19.41 4.53
CA LEU A 66 -1.31 20.50 4.45
C LEU A 66 -2.22 20.54 5.68
N TRP A 67 -1.91 19.73 6.70
CA TRP A 67 -2.70 19.69 7.92
C TRP A 67 -2.59 21.02 8.68
N ASP A 68 -3.75 21.51 9.13
CA ASP A 68 -3.87 22.69 9.97
C ASP A 68 -4.89 22.39 11.07
N ALA A 69 -4.46 22.45 12.33
CA ALA A 69 -5.32 22.21 13.48
C ALA A 69 -6.45 23.24 13.63
N ALA A 70 -6.30 24.43 13.04
CA ALA A 70 -7.30 25.49 13.10
C ALA A 70 -8.41 25.33 12.05
N VAL A 71 -8.23 24.44 11.05
CA VAL A 71 -9.16 24.28 9.94
C VAL A 71 -9.69 22.85 9.88
N ASP A 72 -11.00 22.70 10.04
CA ASP A 72 -11.65 21.40 9.89
C ASP A 72 -11.85 21.03 8.42
N LEU A 73 -10.76 20.56 7.78
CA LEU A 73 -10.76 20.08 6.40
C LEU A 73 -10.35 18.60 6.35
N PRO A 74 -11.31 17.65 6.29
CA PRO A 74 -11.03 16.21 6.32
C PRO A 74 -10.00 15.72 5.30
N SER A 75 -9.96 16.31 4.10
CA SER A 75 -9.03 15.95 3.02
C SER A 75 -7.56 16.29 3.30
N ASN A 76 -7.27 17.07 4.35
CA ASN A 76 -5.92 17.40 4.79
C ASN A 76 -5.48 16.66 6.04
N ARG A 77 -6.38 15.98 6.75
CA ARG A 77 -6.08 15.32 8.03
C ARG A 77 -4.98 14.26 7.94
N GLY A 78 -4.84 13.61 6.79
CA GLY A 78 -3.79 12.59 6.59
C GLY A 78 -2.37 13.15 6.44
N GLY A 79 -2.19 14.47 6.30
CA GLY A 79 -0.88 15.07 6.04
C GLY A 79 -0.21 14.45 4.81
N LYS A 80 1.04 14.02 4.95
CA LYS A 80 1.74 13.27 3.89
C LYS A 80 1.28 11.82 3.85
N TYR A 81 1.11 11.28 2.65
CA TYR A 81 0.60 9.93 2.47
C TYR A 81 1.10 9.24 1.21
N VAL A 82 1.01 7.90 1.23
CA VAL A 82 1.07 7.02 0.06
C VAL A 82 -0.19 6.15 0.02
N SER A 83 -0.78 6.04 -1.17
CA SER A 83 -1.82 5.06 -1.45
C SER A 83 -1.41 4.16 -2.60
N MET A 84 -1.59 2.85 -2.41
CA MET A 84 -1.33 1.85 -3.43
C MET A 84 -2.54 0.95 -3.65
N MET A 85 -2.68 0.47 -4.88
CA MET A 85 -3.62 -0.58 -5.24
C MET A 85 -2.86 -1.91 -5.28
N GLY A 86 -3.19 -2.81 -4.36
CA GLY A 86 -2.66 -4.17 -4.37
C GLY A 86 -3.25 -4.98 -5.52
N ARG A 87 -2.52 -6.00 -5.98
CA ARG A 87 -3.05 -6.96 -6.97
C ARG A 87 -4.24 -7.76 -6.45
N ASP A 88 -4.40 -7.80 -5.14
CA ASP A 88 -5.52 -8.41 -4.43
C ASP A 88 -6.81 -7.58 -4.49
N GLY A 89 -6.78 -6.41 -5.13
CA GLY A 89 -7.94 -5.52 -5.25
C GLY A 89 -8.13 -4.60 -4.05
N VAL A 90 -7.24 -4.64 -3.05
CA VAL A 90 -7.31 -3.80 -1.85
C VAL A 90 -6.52 -2.52 -2.05
N ARG A 91 -7.11 -1.38 -1.66
CA ARG A 91 -6.38 -0.12 -1.55
C ARG A 91 -5.75 -0.02 -0.17
N TYR A 92 -4.44 0.15 -0.14
CA TYR A 92 -3.70 0.48 1.08
C TYR A 92 -3.44 1.98 1.11
N TYR A 93 -3.65 2.59 2.27
CA TYR A 93 -3.50 4.02 2.47
C TYR A 93 -2.72 4.25 3.77
N PHE A 94 -1.53 4.81 3.65
CA PHE A 94 -0.64 5.12 4.77
C PHE A 94 -0.48 6.62 4.85
N ALA A 95 -0.91 7.21 5.96
CA ALA A 95 -0.92 8.64 6.22
C ALA A 95 -0.07 8.98 7.44
N HIS A 96 0.04 10.28 7.74
CA HIS A 96 0.87 10.83 8.81
C HIS A 96 2.35 10.50 8.64
N LEU A 97 2.79 10.40 7.38
CA LEU A 97 4.18 10.10 7.06
C LEU A 97 5.06 11.34 7.34
N ASP A 98 6.29 11.09 7.77
CA ASP A 98 7.32 12.12 7.78
C ASP A 98 7.88 12.35 6.37
N THR A 99 8.14 11.25 5.65
CA THR A 99 8.70 11.23 4.30
C THR A 99 7.91 10.27 3.42
N VAL A 100 7.71 10.62 2.15
CA VAL A 100 7.15 9.74 1.13
C VAL A 100 8.30 9.13 0.34
N LEU A 101 8.36 7.81 0.23
CA LEU A 101 9.46 7.07 -0.40
C LEU A 101 9.07 6.41 -1.73
N ALA A 102 7.86 6.65 -2.22
CA ALA A 102 7.37 6.07 -3.47
C ALA A 102 6.70 7.11 -4.37
N ALA A 103 6.71 6.86 -5.67
CA ALA A 103 6.11 7.73 -6.69
C ALA A 103 4.85 7.11 -7.30
N VAL A 104 3.91 7.94 -7.74
CA VAL A 104 2.72 7.49 -8.49
C VAL A 104 3.16 6.71 -9.75
N GLY A 105 2.56 5.55 -9.96
CA GLY A 105 2.90 4.63 -11.05
C GLY A 105 4.02 3.63 -10.71
N GLN A 106 4.69 3.77 -9.57
CA GLN A 106 5.69 2.81 -9.12
C GLN A 106 5.04 1.46 -8.81
N SER A 107 5.55 0.39 -9.42
CA SER A 107 5.27 -0.98 -8.98
C SER A 107 6.09 -1.29 -7.73
N VAL A 108 5.46 -1.93 -6.74
CA VAL A 108 6.09 -2.32 -5.47
C VAL A 108 5.90 -3.80 -5.23
N GLN A 109 6.85 -4.40 -4.50
CA GLN A 109 6.80 -5.75 -3.97
C GLN A 109 6.57 -5.72 -2.45
N PRO A 110 6.12 -6.82 -1.83
CA PRO A 110 5.91 -6.85 -0.39
C PRO A 110 7.24 -6.59 0.33
N GLY A 111 7.25 -5.60 1.22
CA GLY A 111 8.45 -5.19 1.96
C GLY A 111 9.22 -4.01 1.36
N ASP A 112 8.86 -3.55 0.16
CA ASP A 112 9.45 -2.34 -0.41
C ASP A 112 9.10 -1.11 0.45
N PRO A 113 10.06 -0.23 0.79
CA PRO A 113 9.79 0.97 1.56
C PRO A 113 8.95 1.96 0.74
N VAL A 114 7.91 2.51 1.36
CA VAL A 114 7.00 3.48 0.74
C VAL A 114 6.83 4.75 1.57
N GLY A 115 7.15 4.74 2.86
CA GLY A 115 7.08 5.91 3.74
C GLY A 115 7.70 5.69 5.11
#